data_AF-A0A7C9FZS4-F1
#
_entry.id   AF-A0A7C9FZS4-F1
#
_cell.length_a   1.000
_cell.length_b   1.000
_cell.length_c   1.000
_cell.angle_alpha   90.00
_cell.angle_beta   90.00
_cell.angle_gamma   90.00
#
_symmetry.space_group_name_H-M   'P 1'
#
loop_
_entity.id
_entity.type
_entity.pdbx_description
1 polymer ?
#
loop_
_entity_poly.entity_id
_entity_poly.type
_entity_poly.pdbx_seq_one_letter_code
_entity_poly.pdbx_strand_id
1 'polypeptide(L)'
;MSFDIVILKPTESDVNGLTSVHDVSPIGTLETVLRECDSVFPGATGGVHLKGENFALEFSTAGDPVTSVHVALRFGTAWSDETYALFIEHLTRLCRNLGSVAFAVSDNSRLAP
;
A
#
# COMPACT_ATOMS: atom_id res chain seq x y z
N MET A 1 -12.51 -1.47 12.66
CA MET A 1 -12.30 -0.24 11.86
C MET A 1 -11.37 -0.61 10.71
N SER A 2 -11.66 -0.16 9.50
CA SER A 2 -10.81 -0.35 8.31
C SER A 2 -10.16 0.97 7.92
N PHE A 3 -9.00 0.88 7.28
CA PHE A 3 -8.20 2.00 6.84
C PHE A 3 -7.74 1.72 5.41
N ASP A 4 -8.13 2.59 4.49
CA ASP A 4 -7.90 2.42 3.06
C ASP A 4 -6.67 3.22 2.63
N ILE A 5 -5.78 2.56 1.90
CA ILE A 5 -4.54 3.12 1.40
C ILE A 5 -4.51 2.94 -0.11
N VAL A 6 -3.95 3.92 -0.82
CA VAL A 6 -3.65 3.81 -2.24
C VAL A 6 -2.16 4.00 -2.47
N ILE A 7 -1.55 3.10 -3.22
CA ILE A 7 -0.16 3.19 -3.68
C ILE A 7 -0.19 3.60 -5.14
N LEU A 8 0.46 4.71 -5.45
CA LEU A 8 0.56 5.31 -6.77
C LEU A 8 2.03 5.55 -7.10
N LYS A 9 2.37 5.76 -8.37
CA LYS A 9 3.70 6.25 -8.75
C LYS A 9 3.55 7.66 -9.33
N PRO A 10 3.59 8.71 -8.50
CA PRO A 10 3.46 10.08 -8.98
C PRO A 10 4.57 10.40 -9.98
N THR A 11 4.25 11.24 -10.96
CA THR A 11 5.26 11.77 -11.89
C THR A 11 6.10 12.86 -11.22
N GLU A 12 5.55 13.50 -10.21
CA GLU A 12 6.11 14.60 -9.44
C GLU A 12 7.01 14.07 -8.31
N SER A 13 8.15 14.71 -8.09
CA SER A 13 9.12 14.28 -7.07
C SER A 13 8.81 14.73 -5.65
N ASP A 14 7.90 15.71 -5.46
CA ASP A 14 7.61 16.32 -4.16
C ASP A 14 6.10 16.33 -3.85
N VAL A 15 5.53 15.13 -3.77
CA VAL A 15 4.12 14.95 -3.39
C VAL A 15 4.03 14.82 -1.87
N ASN A 16 3.38 15.81 -1.25
CA ASN A 16 3.15 15.87 0.20
C ASN A 16 1.86 15.17 0.66
N GLY A 17 0.97 14.84 -0.28
CA GLY A 17 -0.29 14.14 0.00
C GLY A 17 -1.04 13.79 -1.28
N LEU A 18 -2.08 12.97 -1.17
CA LEU A 18 -2.82 12.42 -2.30
C LEU A 18 -3.41 13.51 -3.21
N THR A 19 -3.89 14.62 -2.62
CA THR A 19 -4.46 15.75 -3.35
C THR A 19 -3.45 16.51 -4.21
N SER A 20 -2.15 16.31 -3.97
CA SER A 20 -1.05 16.91 -4.75
C SER A 20 -0.60 16.03 -5.92
N VAL A 21 -1.18 14.83 -6.09
CA VAL A 21 -0.91 13.98 -7.24
C VAL A 21 -1.74 14.48 -8.41
N HIS A 22 -1.09 14.94 -9.49
CA HIS A 22 -1.79 15.35 -10.71
C HIS A 22 -1.71 14.27 -11.80
N ASP A 23 -0.59 13.54 -11.86
CA ASP A 23 -0.41 12.46 -12.83
C ASP A 23 0.36 11.27 -12.25
N VAL A 24 0.09 10.07 -12.78
CA VAL A 24 0.68 8.82 -12.31
C VAL A 24 1.34 8.05 -13.46
N SER A 25 2.56 7.61 -13.24
CA SER A 25 3.24 6.66 -14.12
C SER A 25 2.79 5.23 -13.81
N PRO A 26 2.88 4.31 -14.79
CA PRO A 26 2.74 2.89 -14.51
C PRO A 26 3.73 2.39 -13.44
N ILE A 27 3.21 1.65 -12.47
CA ILE A 27 3.99 0.97 -11.43
C ILE A 27 4.76 -0.19 -12.07
N GLY A 28 4.06 -1.02 -12.86
CA GLY A 28 4.65 -2.17 -13.54
C GLY A 28 3.61 -3.10 -14.15
N THR A 29 4.05 -4.27 -14.62
CA THR A 29 3.13 -5.33 -15.06
C THR A 29 2.40 -5.93 -13.87
N LEU A 30 1.19 -6.46 -14.09
CA LEU A 30 0.41 -7.11 -13.05
C LEU A 30 1.21 -8.19 -12.30
N GLU A 31 1.88 -9.09 -13.05
CA GLU A 31 2.70 -10.15 -12.47
C GLU A 31 3.80 -9.61 -11.54
N THR A 32 4.51 -8.56 -11.97
CA THR A 32 5.60 -7.98 -11.18
C THR A 32 5.05 -7.32 -9.91
N VAL A 33 3.96 -6.55 -10.04
CA VAL A 33 3.37 -5.83 -8.90
C VAL A 33 2.82 -6.82 -7.86
N LEU A 34 2.10 -7.86 -8.28
CA LEU A 34 1.57 -8.87 -7.35
C LEU A 34 2.71 -9.63 -6.66
N ARG A 35 3.76 -10.01 -7.40
CA ARG A 35 4.94 -10.68 -6.83
C ARG A 35 5.61 -9.82 -5.74
N GLU A 36 5.78 -8.52 -5.97
CA GLU A 36 6.36 -7.63 -4.96
C GLU A 36 5.43 -7.48 -3.74
N CYS A 37 4.12 -7.33 -3.94
CA CYS A 37 3.15 -7.27 -2.86
C CYS A 37 3.19 -8.53 -1.98
N ASP A 38 3.19 -9.72 -2.59
CA ASP A 38 3.26 -10.99 -1.85
C ASP A 38 4.62 -11.22 -1.18
N SER A 39 5.71 -10.65 -1.72
CA SER A 39 7.02 -10.73 -1.07
C SER A 39 7.05 -9.99 0.27
N VAL A 40 6.23 -8.94 0.41
CA VAL A 40 6.15 -8.12 1.63
C VAL A 40 5.02 -8.57 2.55
N PHE A 41 3.85 -8.87 1.98
CA PHE A 41 2.63 -9.29 2.68
C PHE A 41 2.08 -10.57 2.03
N PRO A 42 2.63 -11.74 2.37
CA PRO A 42 2.29 -12.99 1.71
C PRO A 42 0.79 -13.29 1.77
N GLY A 43 0.18 -13.54 0.61
CA GLY A 43 -1.22 -13.96 0.48
C GLY A 43 -2.22 -12.81 0.40
N ALA A 44 -1.76 -11.55 0.46
CA ALA A 44 -2.64 -10.39 0.38
C ALA A 44 -3.14 -10.08 -1.05
N THR A 45 -2.51 -10.63 -2.10
CA THR A 45 -2.89 -10.38 -3.50
C THR A 45 -4.02 -11.27 -4.01
N GLY A 46 -4.17 -12.46 -3.41
CA GLY A 46 -5.18 -13.46 -3.77
C GLY A 46 -6.18 -13.76 -2.65
N GLY A 47 -6.15 -12.97 -1.57
CA GLY A 47 -6.96 -13.18 -0.38
C GLY A 47 -6.56 -12.21 0.73
N VAL A 48 -6.60 -12.68 1.97
CA VAL A 48 -6.33 -11.87 3.14
C VAL A 48 -5.00 -12.29 3.76
N HIS A 49 -4.06 -11.35 3.87
CA HIS A 49 -2.90 -11.51 4.75
C HIS A 49 -3.32 -11.26 6.19
N LEU A 50 -3.12 -12.26 7.05
CA LEU A 50 -3.41 -12.18 8.48
C LEU A 50 -2.11 -12.12 9.28
N LYS A 51 -1.99 -11.12 10.14
CA LYS A 51 -0.90 -11.02 11.10
C LYS A 51 -1.41 -11.27 12.51
N GLY A 52 -1.82 -12.52 12.78
CA GLY A 52 -2.39 -12.90 14.07
C GLY A 52 -3.58 -12.01 14.46
N GLU A 53 -3.60 -11.54 15.70
CA GLU A 53 -4.62 -10.61 16.21
C GLU A 53 -4.32 -9.13 15.92
N ASN A 54 -3.24 -8.83 15.20
CA ASN A 54 -2.76 -7.47 15.00
C ASN A 54 -3.52 -6.76 13.88
N PHE A 55 -3.54 -7.35 12.68
CA PHE A 55 -4.26 -6.79 11.53
C PHE A 55 -4.51 -7.84 10.44
N ALA A 56 -5.41 -7.49 9.54
CA ALA A 56 -5.66 -8.17 8.28
C ALA A 56 -5.49 -7.21 7.11
N LEU A 57 -5.03 -7.70 5.96
CA LEU A 57 -4.70 -6.86 4.80
C LEU A 57 -5.10 -7.54 3.49
N GLU A 58 -5.70 -6.77 2.59
CA GLU A 58 -6.08 -7.19 1.23
C GLU A 58 -5.54 -6.18 0.22
N PHE A 59 -5.06 -6.66 -0.93
CA PHE A 59 -4.69 -5.84 -2.07
C PHE A 59 -5.65 -6.00 -3.23
N SER A 60 -5.83 -4.92 -3.98
CA SER A 60 -6.36 -4.96 -5.34
C SER A 60 -5.57 -4.00 -6.23
N THR A 61 -5.53 -4.27 -7.52
CA THR A 61 -4.78 -3.46 -8.50
C THR A 61 -5.70 -2.92 -9.57
N ALA A 62 -5.40 -1.75 -10.12
CA ALA A 62 -6.09 -1.21 -11.28
C ALA A 62 -5.09 -0.77 -12.37
N GLY A 63 -5.56 -0.77 -13.62
CA GLY A 63 -4.77 -0.43 -14.81
C GLY A 63 -4.11 -1.63 -15.48
N ASP A 64 -3.78 -1.48 -16.77
CA ASP A 64 -2.96 -2.39 -17.56
C ASP A 64 -2.05 -1.58 -18.51
N PRO A 65 -0.77 -1.34 -18.17
CA PRO A 65 -0.04 -1.77 -16.97
C PRO A 65 -0.61 -1.17 -15.67
N VAL A 66 -0.29 -1.78 -14.52
CA VAL A 66 -0.84 -1.37 -13.23
C VAL A 66 -0.45 0.06 -12.90
N THR A 67 -1.45 0.89 -12.59
CA THR A 67 -1.29 2.31 -12.24
C THR A 67 -1.57 2.61 -10.77
N SER A 68 -2.36 1.75 -10.11
CA SER A 68 -2.63 1.85 -8.67
C SER A 68 -2.70 0.50 -7.99
N VAL A 69 -2.29 0.48 -6.73
CA VAL A 69 -2.53 -0.63 -5.80
C VAL A 69 -3.35 -0.10 -4.62
N HIS A 70 -4.50 -0.69 -4.38
CA HIS A 70 -5.38 -0.35 -3.26
C HIS A 70 -5.17 -1.36 -2.15
N VAL A 71 -5.04 -0.87 -0.91
CA VAL A 71 -4.80 -1.68 0.27
C VAL A 71 -5.92 -1.43 1.27
N ALA A 72 -6.61 -2.49 1.65
CA ALA A 72 -7.59 -2.44 2.73
C ALA A 72 -6.94 -3.02 4.00
N LEU A 73 -6.62 -2.16 4.96
CA LEU A 73 -6.09 -2.55 6.26
C LEU A 73 -7.24 -2.65 7.27
N ARG A 74 -7.37 -3.79 7.95
CA ARG A 74 -8.32 -3.98 9.04
C ARG A 74 -7.57 -4.15 10.35
N PHE A 75 -7.80 -3.24 11.30
CA PHE A 75 -7.19 -3.32 12.61
C PHE A 75 -7.76 -4.51 13.40
N GLY A 76 -6.86 -5.31 13.97
CA GLY A 76 -7.21 -6.39 14.88
C GLY A 76 -7.28 -5.91 16.33
N THR A 77 -7.62 -6.82 17.24
CA THR A 77 -7.78 -6.52 18.67
C THR A 77 -6.48 -6.20 19.38
N ALA A 78 -5.36 -6.66 18.84
CA ALA A 78 -4.01 -6.41 19.37
C ALA A 78 -3.28 -5.28 18.62
N TRP A 79 -4.01 -4.42 17.89
CA TRP A 79 -3.41 -3.26 17.23
C TRP A 79 -2.80 -2.29 18.26
N SER A 80 -1.56 -1.89 18.03
CA SER A 80 -0.77 -1.01 18.90
C SER A 80 0.16 -0.12 18.08
N ASP A 81 0.83 0.83 18.73
CA ASP A 81 1.82 1.70 18.09
C ASP A 81 3.02 0.90 17.54
N GLU A 82 3.42 -0.18 18.21
CA GLU A 82 4.47 -1.08 17.72
C GLU A 82 4.03 -1.84 16.47
N THR A 83 2.77 -2.31 16.46
CA THR A 83 2.17 -2.96 15.28
C THR A 83 2.11 -1.98 14.11
N TYR A 84 1.71 -0.74 14.37
CA TYR A 84 1.67 0.32 13.36
C TYR A 84 3.06 0.60 12.79
N ALA A 85 4.09 0.74 13.64
CA ALA A 85 5.46 0.96 13.20
C ALA A 85 5.98 -0.17 12.29
N LEU A 86 5.73 -1.43 12.66
CA LEU A 86 6.08 -2.60 11.84
C LEU A 86 5.32 -2.61 10.50
N PHE A 87 4.03 -2.26 10.51
CA PHE A 87 3.24 -2.15 9.30
C PHE A 87 3.81 -1.07 8.36
N ILE A 88 4.13 0.12 8.88
CA ILE A 88 4.72 1.22 8.10
C ILE A 88 6.11 0.84 7.57
N GLU A 89 6.93 0.09 8.32
CA GLU A 89 8.21 -0.42 7.84
C GLU A 89 8.02 -1.34 6.61
N HIS A 90 7.08 -2.28 6.68
CA HIS A 90 6.75 -3.15 5.56
C HIS A 90 6.16 -2.39 4.37
N LEU A 91 5.24 -1.45 4.61
CA LEU A 91 4.67 -0.60 3.56
C LEU A 91 5.76 0.25 2.88
N THR A 92 6.72 0.77 3.64
CA THR A 92 7.89 1.51 3.13
C THR A 92 8.74 0.64 2.24
N ARG A 93 9.03 -0.61 2.66
CA ARG A 93 9.78 -1.57 1.84
C ARG A 93 9.04 -1.85 0.53
N LEU A 94 7.73 -2.09 0.57
CA LEU A 94 6.92 -2.33 -0.63
C LEU A 94 6.98 -1.14 -1.59
N CYS A 95 6.76 0.08 -1.07
CA CYS A 95 6.81 1.29 -1.86
C CYS A 95 8.18 1.50 -2.53
N ARG A 96 9.28 1.21 -1.82
CA ARG A 96 10.65 1.29 -2.39
C ARG A 96 10.85 0.27 -3.51
N ASN A 97 10.41 -0.98 -3.33
CA ASN A 97 10.50 -2.01 -4.37
C ASN A 97 9.72 -1.63 -5.64
N LEU A 98 8.55 -1.01 -5.46
CA LEU A 98 7.68 -0.57 -6.54
C LEU A 98 8.05 0.80 -7.12
N GLY A 99 9.00 1.52 -6.50
CA GLY A 99 9.30 2.92 -6.83
C GLY A 99 8.05 3.82 -6.80
N SER A 100 7.19 3.64 -5.79
CA SER A 100 5.84 4.19 -5.68
C SER A 100 5.62 4.84 -4.30
N VAL A 101 4.49 5.52 -4.08
CA VAL A 101 4.04 6.25 -2.88
C VAL A 101 2.65 5.81 -2.42
N ALA A 102 2.54 5.41 -1.16
CA ALA A 102 1.34 5.11 -0.40
C ALA A 102 0.74 6.36 0.28
N PHE A 103 -0.57 6.52 0.13
CA PHE A 103 -1.35 7.57 0.74
C PHE A 103 -2.56 7.00 1.46
N ALA A 104 -2.92 7.60 2.59
CA ALA A 104 -4.19 7.37 3.25
C ALA A 104 -5.33 8.00 2.43
N VAL A 105 -6.37 7.23 2.13
CA VAL A 105 -7.53 7.74 1.40
C VAL A 105 -8.39 8.64 2.30
N SER A 106 -8.37 8.41 3.62
CA SER A 106 -9.23 9.13 4.57
C SER A 106 -8.87 10.60 4.76
N ASP A 107 -7.58 10.93 4.76
CA ASP A 107 -7.08 12.27 5.08
C ASP A 107 -6.05 12.79 4.06
N ASN A 108 -5.82 12.03 2.98
CA ASN A 108 -4.85 12.34 1.92
C ASN A 108 -3.39 12.38 2.39
N SER A 109 -3.10 11.96 3.62
CA SER A 109 -1.74 11.96 4.14
C SER A 109 -0.86 10.96 3.39
N ARG A 110 0.40 11.34 3.19
CA ARG A 110 1.42 10.41 2.70
C ARG A 110 1.87 9.50 3.83
N LEU A 111 1.87 8.19 3.60
CA LEU A 111 2.23 7.18 4.58
C LEU A 111 3.62 6.61 4.34
N ALA A 112 3.97 6.38 3.08
CA ALA A 112 5.23 5.82 2.61
C ALA A 112 5.38 6.08 1.10
N PRO A 113 6.55 5.96 0.47
CA PRO A 113 7.88 6.06 1.03
C PRO A 113 8.12 7.51 1.47
#